data_AF-A0A7Y7UJI8-F1
#
_entry.id   AF-A0A7Y7UJI8-F1
#
_cell.length_a   1.000
_cell.length_b   1.000
_cell.length_c   1.000
_cell.angle_alpha   90.00
_cell.angle_beta   90.00
_cell.angle_gamma   90.00
#
_symmetry.space_group_name_H-M   'P 1'
#
loop_
_entity.id
_entity.type
_entity.pdbx_description
1 polymer ?
#
loop_
_entity_poly.entity_id
_entity_poly.type
_entity_poly.pdbx_seq_one_letter_code
_entity_poly.pdbx_strand_id
1 'polypeptide(L)'
;MANQKKRDTKKVIHIAAQALPIGQLLDDYFEYIWSDDPTVPPVKDQPLFKKERLNPYYQDALFLIDASSPWLNDEDILSTLPANQILCDQAVELSEKAETVMDLKGAHRFDFNAVKVLAQRINAYFFGDQSGYRMPPSWFTIAPSFNGHVKQVGQVYHELKVDLDSQWHLVAYPNVAQWVPAHVLDTVLVEFERLSDSVHIKAVLSQFDLQTNEFLRSDEKVDDELREEFQVQGGESGSNMQLTIFASGSGAFRLGQFHVRRSRGPYGEFLLNDRRLVESSGMNTELAVYFDAGDLKPPLSVYFSGYRSAEGFEGNYMMRSFHGPFLLIADSRLEGGAFYLGSEALQQQVMGVIKDTLQRLHFKPHELILSGLSMGTYGALYYGARLAPSAIVVGKPLVNLGTIAGGVHLTRPGDFATSLDMLLYYEGDLSRTKEMDNQFWRVFKKADFSQTTFAFAYMENDDYDPHAFHKVRQYLKKAVPTARILSKGLVGRHNDDTNGIVNWFVMQFRHLLHQQYGREF
;
A
#
# COMPACT_ATOMS: atom_id res chain seq x y z
N MET A 1 4.27 -35.56 -0.21
CA MET A 1 4.85 -34.21 0.02
C MET A 1 5.28 -33.52 -1.29
N ALA A 2 5.89 -34.21 -2.27
CA ALA A 2 6.29 -33.57 -3.55
C ALA A 2 5.14 -33.02 -4.42
N ASN A 3 3.96 -33.66 -4.43
CA ASN A 3 2.81 -33.20 -5.23
C ASN A 3 2.04 -32.01 -4.62
N GLN A 4 2.31 -31.63 -3.36
CA GLN A 4 1.64 -30.50 -2.72
C GLN A 4 2.40 -29.19 -2.97
N LYS A 5 3.74 -29.25 -3.08
CA LYS A 5 4.60 -28.10 -3.44
C LYS A 5 4.25 -27.46 -4.79
N LYS A 6 3.86 -28.25 -5.81
CA LYS A 6 3.54 -27.73 -7.16
C LYS A 6 2.29 -26.84 -7.24
N ARG A 7 1.42 -26.85 -6.22
CA ARG A 7 0.21 -26.01 -6.21
C ARG A 7 0.48 -24.58 -5.72
N ASP A 8 1.58 -24.38 -4.98
CA ASP A 8 1.91 -23.11 -4.30
C ASP A 8 3.06 -22.33 -4.97
N THR A 9 3.60 -22.81 -6.10
CA THR A 9 4.63 -22.07 -6.85
C THR A 9 4.03 -21.02 -7.77
N LYS A 10 4.70 -19.87 -7.88
CA LYS A 10 4.36 -18.81 -8.83
C LYS A 10 4.74 -19.25 -10.24
N LYS A 11 3.78 -19.24 -11.16
CA LYS A 11 4.02 -19.71 -12.53
C LYS A 11 4.76 -18.65 -13.35
N VAL A 12 5.72 -19.08 -14.16
CA VAL A 12 6.40 -18.25 -15.16
C VAL A 12 6.06 -18.85 -16.52
N ILE A 13 5.09 -18.26 -17.19
CA ILE A 13 4.47 -18.77 -18.42
C ILE A 13 5.15 -18.13 -19.63
N HIS A 14 5.60 -18.96 -20.56
CA HIS A 14 6.22 -18.54 -21.80
C HIS A 14 5.54 -19.25 -22.98
N ILE A 15 4.73 -18.51 -23.74
CA ILE A 15 4.12 -19.02 -24.97
C ILE A 15 4.87 -18.42 -26.15
N ALA A 16 5.69 -19.23 -26.81
CA ALA A 16 6.70 -18.79 -27.78
C ALA A 16 7.22 -19.97 -28.60
N ALA A 17 7.85 -19.70 -29.75
CA ALA A 17 8.36 -20.74 -30.63
C ALA A 17 9.48 -21.59 -30.01
N GLN A 18 10.24 -21.04 -29.05
CA GLN A 18 11.33 -21.74 -28.37
C GLN A 18 11.33 -21.45 -26.86
N ALA A 19 11.74 -22.45 -26.07
CA ALA A 19 11.91 -22.29 -24.63
C ALA A 19 13.13 -21.43 -24.31
N LEU A 20 13.02 -20.56 -23.29
CA LEU A 20 14.18 -19.90 -22.70
C LEU A 20 14.89 -20.88 -21.76
N PRO A 21 16.24 -20.91 -21.74
CA PRO A 21 17.02 -21.75 -20.82
C PRO A 21 17.04 -21.16 -19.40
N ILE A 22 15.89 -20.75 -18.87
CA ILE A 22 15.73 -20.06 -17.59
C ILE A 22 15.29 -21.00 -16.45
N GLY A 23 14.60 -22.10 -16.76
CA GLY A 23 13.91 -22.92 -15.76
C GLY A 23 14.80 -23.49 -14.64
N GLN A 24 16.07 -23.81 -14.92
CA GLN A 24 17.02 -24.29 -13.91
C GLN A 24 17.69 -23.19 -13.09
N LEU A 25 17.49 -21.93 -13.47
CA LEU A 25 18.06 -20.75 -12.81
C LEU A 25 17.05 -20.08 -11.86
N LEU A 26 15.78 -20.46 -11.94
CA LEU A 26 14.74 -19.97 -11.06
C LEU A 26 14.73 -20.74 -9.74
N ASP A 27 14.45 -20.05 -8.64
CA ASP A 27 14.32 -20.67 -7.33
C ASP A 27 13.06 -21.55 -7.26
N ASP A 28 13.03 -22.47 -6.29
CA ASP A 28 11.91 -23.41 -6.01
C ASP A 28 10.52 -22.73 -5.89
N TYR A 29 10.48 -21.43 -5.64
CA TYR A 29 9.25 -20.64 -5.58
C TYR A 29 8.59 -20.45 -6.96
N PHE A 30 9.36 -20.52 -8.04
CA PHE A 30 8.89 -20.28 -9.41
C PHE A 30 8.85 -21.59 -10.21
N GLU A 31 7.81 -21.75 -11.03
CA GLU A 31 7.71 -22.87 -11.98
C GLU A 31 7.68 -22.33 -13.41
N TYR A 32 8.75 -22.57 -14.16
CA TYR A 32 8.83 -22.24 -15.58
C TYR A 32 8.00 -23.21 -16.41
N ILE A 33 7.07 -22.67 -17.20
CA ILE A 33 6.20 -23.44 -18.09
C ILE A 33 6.29 -22.81 -19.48
N TRP A 34 6.72 -23.62 -20.45
CA TRP A 34 6.79 -23.22 -21.85
C TRP A 34 5.84 -24.06 -22.71
N SER A 35 5.24 -23.44 -23.72
CA SER A 35 4.49 -24.08 -24.79
C SER A 35 4.69 -23.32 -26.10
N ASP A 36 4.81 -24.05 -27.20
CA ASP A 36 4.80 -23.52 -28.57
C ASP A 36 3.38 -23.37 -29.15
N ASP A 37 2.38 -23.97 -28.49
CA ASP A 37 0.98 -23.89 -28.87
C ASP A 37 0.18 -23.06 -27.84
N PRO A 38 -0.37 -21.88 -28.21
CA PRO A 38 -1.18 -21.05 -27.33
C PRO A 38 -2.54 -21.67 -26.97
N THR A 39 -2.98 -22.70 -27.70
CA THR A 39 -4.25 -23.40 -27.43
C THR A 39 -4.11 -24.46 -26.33
N VAL A 40 -2.88 -24.86 -26.02
CA VAL A 40 -2.60 -25.83 -24.97
C VAL A 40 -2.50 -25.11 -23.61
N PRO A 41 -3.27 -25.53 -22.59
CA PRO A 41 -3.21 -24.91 -21.28
C PRO A 41 -1.84 -25.16 -20.60
N PRO A 42 -1.22 -24.13 -19.99
CA PRO A 42 0.06 -24.28 -19.29
C PRO A 42 0.02 -25.33 -18.17
N VAL A 43 -1.11 -25.43 -17.45
CA VAL A 43 -1.36 -26.44 -16.43
C VAL A 43 -2.56 -27.28 -16.83
N LYS A 44 -2.42 -28.61 -16.74
CA LYS A 44 -3.47 -29.57 -17.08
C LYS A 44 -4.77 -29.25 -16.35
N ASP A 45 -5.89 -29.31 -17.08
CA ASP A 45 -7.25 -29.02 -16.59
C ASP A 45 -7.46 -27.58 -16.09
N GLN A 46 -6.51 -26.67 -16.37
CA GLN A 46 -6.61 -25.24 -16.09
C GLN A 46 -6.46 -24.45 -17.40
N PRO A 47 -7.57 -24.20 -18.15
CA PRO A 47 -7.51 -23.38 -19.36
C PRO A 47 -6.95 -22.00 -19.03
N LEU A 48 -6.14 -21.44 -19.93
CA LEU A 48 -5.54 -20.11 -19.72
C LEU A 48 -6.62 -19.03 -19.64
N PHE A 49 -7.64 -19.13 -20.51
CA PHE A 49 -8.77 -18.22 -20.55
C PHE A 49 -10.10 -18.95 -20.27
N LYS A 50 -10.98 -18.29 -19.50
CA LYS A 50 -12.37 -18.72 -19.22
C LYS A 50 -13.30 -17.57 -19.55
N LYS A 51 -14.25 -17.78 -20.48
CA LYS A 51 -15.17 -16.72 -20.96
C LYS A 51 -14.42 -15.45 -21.38
N GLU A 52 -13.37 -15.60 -22.20
CA GLU A 52 -12.54 -14.49 -22.71
C GLU A 52 -11.77 -13.70 -21.63
N ARG A 53 -11.68 -14.22 -20.40
CA ARG A 53 -10.90 -13.62 -19.32
C ARG A 53 -9.80 -14.56 -18.88
N LEU A 54 -8.71 -14.02 -18.35
CA LEU A 54 -7.68 -14.83 -17.71
C LEU A 54 -8.31 -15.67 -16.59
N ASN A 55 -8.02 -16.96 -16.59
CA ASN A 55 -8.44 -17.85 -15.51
C ASN A 55 -7.77 -17.38 -14.20
N PRO A 56 -8.53 -17.14 -13.09
CA PRO A 56 -7.97 -16.67 -11.82
C PRO A 56 -6.84 -17.56 -11.26
N TYR A 57 -6.76 -18.82 -11.71
CA TYR A 57 -5.63 -19.70 -11.42
C TYR A 57 -4.26 -19.11 -11.84
N TYR A 58 -4.22 -18.27 -12.88
CA TYR A 58 -3.00 -17.63 -13.41
C TYR A 58 -2.90 -16.13 -13.06
N GLN A 59 -3.75 -15.61 -12.17
CA GLN A 59 -3.77 -14.18 -11.84
C GLN A 59 -2.46 -13.66 -11.23
N ASP A 60 -1.68 -14.56 -10.63
CA ASP A 60 -0.38 -14.29 -10.02
C ASP A 60 0.78 -14.88 -10.85
N ALA A 61 0.53 -15.29 -12.11
CA ALA A 61 1.58 -15.78 -12.98
C ALA A 61 2.36 -14.62 -13.63
N LEU A 62 3.66 -14.82 -13.82
CA LEU A 62 4.48 -13.97 -14.69
C LEU A 62 4.35 -14.46 -16.13
N PHE A 63 4.19 -13.54 -17.07
CA PHE A 63 4.13 -13.83 -18.50
C PHE A 63 5.37 -13.31 -19.20
N LEU A 64 6.10 -14.18 -19.89
CA LEU A 64 7.24 -13.81 -20.71
C LEU A 64 6.78 -13.61 -22.17
N ILE A 65 7.10 -12.47 -22.75
CA ILE A 65 6.75 -12.10 -24.13
C ILE A 65 8.03 -11.80 -24.91
N ASP A 66 8.40 -12.70 -25.82
CA ASP A 66 9.53 -12.54 -26.75
C ASP A 66 9.05 -12.28 -28.19
N ALA A 67 9.98 -12.09 -29.13
CA ALA A 67 9.69 -11.78 -30.53
C ALA A 67 8.85 -12.86 -31.26
N SER A 68 8.84 -14.09 -30.74
CA SER A 68 8.11 -15.23 -31.30
C SER A 68 6.77 -15.50 -30.61
N SER A 69 6.45 -14.74 -29.56
CA SER A 69 5.18 -14.85 -28.87
C SER A 69 4.02 -14.58 -29.84
N PRO A 70 2.99 -15.45 -29.88
CA PRO A 70 1.81 -15.21 -30.72
C PRO A 70 1.01 -13.98 -30.26
N TRP A 71 1.27 -13.47 -29.06
CA TRP A 71 0.54 -12.35 -28.46
C TRP A 71 1.25 -11.01 -28.59
N LEU A 72 2.40 -10.96 -29.28
CA LEU A 72 3.27 -9.80 -29.37
C LEU A 72 2.52 -8.49 -29.67
N ASN A 73 1.58 -8.54 -30.60
CA ASN A 73 0.78 -7.40 -31.03
C ASN A 73 -0.74 -7.67 -30.91
N ASP A 74 -1.12 -8.64 -30.09
CA ASP A 74 -2.52 -8.98 -29.85
C ASP A 74 -3.05 -8.14 -28.67
N GLU A 75 -3.60 -6.97 -28.99
CA GLU A 75 -4.15 -6.04 -27.99
C GLU A 75 -5.19 -6.70 -27.07
N ASP A 76 -6.03 -7.57 -27.64
CA ASP A 76 -7.08 -8.25 -26.90
C ASP A 76 -6.46 -9.18 -25.86
N ILE A 77 -5.52 -10.04 -26.25
CA ILE A 77 -4.84 -10.93 -25.30
C ILE A 77 -4.00 -10.13 -24.29
N LEU A 78 -3.18 -9.17 -24.72
CA LEU A 78 -2.35 -8.37 -23.82
C LEU A 78 -3.21 -7.63 -22.78
N SER A 79 -4.40 -7.15 -23.17
CA SER A 79 -5.35 -6.51 -22.25
C SER A 79 -5.95 -7.47 -21.21
N THR A 80 -5.91 -8.79 -21.44
CA THR A 80 -6.39 -9.80 -20.47
C THR A 80 -5.29 -10.29 -19.51
N LEU A 81 -4.02 -10.13 -19.86
CA LEU A 81 -2.90 -10.54 -19.02
C LEU A 81 -2.85 -9.75 -17.70
N PRO A 82 -2.32 -10.34 -16.61
CA PRO A 82 -2.32 -9.68 -15.31
C PRO A 82 -1.39 -8.46 -15.33
N ALA A 83 -1.88 -7.33 -14.82
CA ALA A 83 -1.07 -6.12 -14.71
C ALA A 83 0.14 -6.36 -13.79
N ASN A 84 1.22 -5.64 -14.06
CA ASN A 84 2.51 -5.64 -13.36
C ASN A 84 3.23 -7.00 -13.37
N GLN A 85 2.78 -7.95 -14.19
CA GLN A 85 3.27 -9.32 -14.22
C GLN A 85 3.63 -9.78 -15.64
N ILE A 86 3.90 -8.84 -16.53
CA ILE A 86 4.35 -9.12 -17.90
C ILE A 86 5.81 -8.68 -18.00
N LEU A 87 6.68 -9.61 -18.41
CA LEU A 87 8.08 -9.35 -18.71
C LEU A 87 8.24 -9.50 -20.22
N CYS A 88 8.62 -8.43 -20.90
CA CYS A 88 8.78 -8.41 -22.34
C CYS A 88 10.26 -8.23 -22.70
N ASP A 89 10.71 -8.95 -23.71
CA ASP A 89 12.06 -8.76 -24.24
C ASP A 89 12.22 -7.31 -24.73
N GLN A 90 13.31 -6.67 -24.32
CA GLN A 90 13.63 -5.29 -24.67
C GLN A 90 14.02 -5.15 -26.15
N ALA A 91 14.46 -6.23 -26.79
CA ALA A 91 14.84 -6.23 -28.21
C ALA A 91 13.63 -6.22 -29.16
N VAL A 92 12.43 -6.41 -28.63
CA VAL A 92 11.19 -6.49 -29.39
C VAL A 92 10.58 -5.10 -29.59
N GLU A 93 10.29 -4.77 -30.84
CA GLU A 93 9.45 -3.63 -31.21
C GLU A 93 7.97 -4.06 -31.23
N LEU A 94 7.16 -3.45 -30.36
CA LEU A 94 5.71 -3.63 -30.41
C LEU A 94 5.08 -2.55 -31.30
N SER A 95 3.88 -2.83 -31.81
CA SER A 95 3.01 -1.81 -32.40
C SER A 95 2.68 -0.73 -31.36
N GLU A 96 2.42 0.50 -31.81
CA GLU A 96 2.10 1.64 -30.92
C GLU A 96 0.95 1.33 -29.95
N LYS A 97 -0.04 0.56 -30.40
CA LYS A 97 -1.19 0.16 -29.57
C LYS A 97 -0.81 -0.89 -28.53
N ALA A 98 -0.01 -1.89 -28.92
CA ALA A 98 0.50 -2.88 -27.99
C ALA A 98 1.44 -2.24 -26.94
N GLU A 99 2.29 -1.28 -27.33
CA GLU A 99 3.07 -0.47 -26.38
C GLU A 99 2.15 0.24 -25.38
N THR A 100 1.10 0.91 -25.87
CA THR A 100 0.13 1.61 -25.01
C THR A 100 -0.52 0.67 -23.99
N VAL A 101 -0.93 -0.53 -24.43
CA VAL A 101 -1.50 -1.56 -23.54
C VAL A 101 -0.46 -2.03 -22.53
N MET A 102 0.76 -2.32 -22.96
CA MET A 102 1.85 -2.81 -22.11
C MET A 102 2.27 -1.78 -21.05
N ASP A 103 2.32 -0.49 -21.41
CA ASP A 103 2.58 0.62 -20.51
C ASP A 103 1.48 0.77 -19.45
N LEU A 104 0.21 0.67 -19.85
CA LEU A 104 -0.91 0.68 -18.90
C LEU A 104 -0.88 -0.55 -17.99
N LYS A 105 -0.50 -1.71 -18.54
CA LYS A 105 -0.31 -2.96 -17.80
C LYS A 105 0.93 -2.96 -16.92
N GLY A 106 1.78 -1.95 -16.94
CA GLY A 106 3.01 -1.92 -16.15
C GLY A 106 3.96 -3.05 -16.51
N ALA A 107 4.07 -3.39 -17.80
CA ALA A 107 5.00 -4.40 -18.27
C ALA A 107 6.45 -3.97 -18.03
N HIS A 108 7.32 -4.94 -17.75
CA HIS A 108 8.74 -4.70 -17.52
C HIS A 108 9.56 -5.16 -18.73
N ARG A 109 10.53 -4.35 -19.16
CA ARG A 109 11.46 -4.68 -20.24
C ARG A 109 12.75 -5.29 -19.71
N PHE A 110 13.18 -6.40 -20.30
CA PHE A 110 14.40 -7.12 -19.92
C PHE A 110 15.14 -7.64 -21.15
N ASP A 111 16.46 -7.82 -21.05
CA ASP A 111 17.24 -8.54 -22.06
C ASP A 111 17.06 -10.06 -21.89
N PHE A 112 16.33 -10.70 -22.80
CA PHE A 112 16.15 -12.15 -22.75
C PHE A 112 17.38 -12.93 -23.20
N ASN A 113 18.38 -12.28 -23.82
CA ASN A 113 19.68 -12.92 -24.08
C ASN A 113 20.53 -13.02 -22.81
N ALA A 114 20.30 -12.12 -21.84
CA ALA A 114 20.95 -12.13 -20.54
C ALA A 114 20.19 -13.01 -19.53
N VAL A 115 19.89 -14.27 -19.89
CA VAL A 115 18.99 -15.17 -19.14
C VAL A 115 19.36 -15.31 -17.65
N LYS A 116 20.65 -15.32 -17.32
CA LYS A 116 21.12 -15.36 -15.92
C LYS A 116 20.71 -14.12 -15.13
N VAL A 117 20.81 -12.94 -15.74
CA VAL A 117 20.40 -11.68 -15.13
C VAL A 117 18.89 -11.64 -14.98
N LEU A 118 18.14 -12.06 -16.00
CA LEU A 118 16.68 -12.18 -15.94
C LEU A 118 16.23 -13.08 -14.77
N ALA A 119 16.82 -14.28 -14.65
CA ALA A 119 16.51 -15.20 -13.56
C ALA A 119 16.83 -14.60 -12.18
N GLN A 120 17.99 -13.96 -12.02
CA GLN A 120 18.38 -13.27 -10.78
C GLN A 120 17.36 -12.19 -10.39
N ARG A 121 16.88 -11.40 -11.37
CA ARG A 121 15.87 -10.36 -11.14
C ARG A 121 14.53 -10.96 -10.72
N ILE A 122 14.07 -12.01 -11.40
CA ILE A 122 12.82 -12.72 -11.06
C ILE A 122 12.89 -13.26 -9.64
N ASN A 123 13.96 -13.99 -9.30
CA ASN A 123 14.15 -14.59 -7.98
C ASN A 123 14.15 -13.55 -6.85
N ALA A 124 14.88 -12.45 -7.05
CA ALA A 124 15.02 -11.42 -6.03
C ALA A 124 13.75 -10.59 -5.81
N TYR A 125 13.03 -10.23 -6.88
CA TYR A 125 12.05 -9.13 -6.82
C TYR A 125 10.62 -9.47 -7.21
N PHE A 126 10.39 -10.60 -7.89
CA PHE A 126 9.06 -10.95 -8.43
C PHE A 126 8.29 -11.97 -7.57
N PHE A 127 8.60 -12.04 -6.26
CA PHE A 127 7.85 -12.84 -5.28
C PHE A 127 6.38 -12.37 -5.14
N GLY A 128 5.48 -13.24 -4.68
CA GLY A 128 4.03 -12.97 -4.68
C GLY A 128 3.52 -12.18 -3.48
N ASP A 129 4.09 -12.43 -2.30
CA ASP A 129 3.64 -11.79 -1.05
C ASP A 129 4.19 -10.37 -0.87
N GLN A 130 3.71 -9.68 0.16
CA GLN A 130 4.21 -8.39 0.62
C GLN A 130 4.61 -8.51 2.09
N SER A 131 5.63 -7.78 2.52
CA SER A 131 6.12 -7.85 3.90
C SER A 131 6.67 -6.52 4.37
N GLY A 132 6.17 -6.06 5.50
CA GLY A 132 6.71 -4.89 6.18
C GLY A 132 6.19 -4.78 7.60
N TYR A 133 7.00 -4.20 8.47
CA TYR A 133 6.65 -3.87 9.83
C TYR A 133 7.33 -2.55 10.23
N ARG A 134 6.91 -2.02 11.38
CA ARG A 134 7.46 -0.80 11.95
C ARG A 134 7.97 -1.02 13.34
N MET A 135 9.00 -0.26 13.71
CA MET A 135 9.45 -0.11 15.08
C MET A 135 8.92 1.23 15.60
N PRO A 136 7.95 1.23 16.52
CA PRO A 136 7.40 2.45 17.09
C PRO A 136 8.40 3.13 18.03
N PRO A 137 8.18 4.41 18.41
CA PRO A 137 9.09 5.14 19.28
C PRO A 137 9.39 4.42 20.60
N SER A 138 8.40 3.73 21.20
CA SER A 138 8.61 2.96 22.44
C SER A 138 9.63 1.82 22.34
N TRP A 139 10.04 1.44 21.13
CA TRP A 139 11.10 0.43 20.91
C TRP A 139 12.48 1.05 20.83
N PHE A 140 12.64 2.36 21.01
CA PHE A 140 13.94 3.02 21.05
C PHE A 140 14.39 3.26 22.48
N THR A 141 15.66 2.95 22.75
CA THR A 141 16.35 3.40 23.95
C THR A 141 17.03 4.72 23.65
N ILE A 142 16.74 5.74 24.45
CA ILE A 142 17.56 6.95 24.49
C ILE A 142 18.88 6.60 25.15
N ALA A 143 19.99 6.95 24.51
CA ALA A 143 21.33 6.62 24.97
C ALA A 143 21.54 7.16 26.40
N PRO A 144 22.09 6.37 27.34
CA PRO A 144 22.34 6.82 28.71
C PRO A 144 23.29 8.03 28.81
N SER A 145 24.11 8.26 27.78
CA SER A 145 24.99 9.41 27.65
C SER A 145 24.29 10.69 27.17
N PHE A 146 23.03 10.60 26.74
CA PHE A 146 22.26 11.74 26.25
C PHE A 146 21.79 12.61 27.41
N ASN A 147 22.33 13.82 27.51
CA ASN A 147 21.98 14.79 28.57
C ASN A 147 20.98 15.87 28.14
N GLY A 148 20.42 15.75 26.92
CA GLY A 148 19.44 16.70 26.39
C GLY A 148 18.04 16.49 26.97
N HIS A 149 17.08 17.29 26.51
CA HIS A 149 15.68 17.12 26.88
C HIS A 149 14.98 16.17 25.92
N VAL A 150 14.25 15.19 26.45
CA VAL A 150 13.42 14.26 25.68
C VAL A 150 11.95 14.46 26.07
N LYS A 151 11.10 14.60 25.07
CA LYS A 151 9.64 14.55 25.21
C LYS A 151 9.10 13.46 24.31
N GLN A 152 8.42 12.47 24.88
CA GLN A 152 7.69 11.47 24.12
C GLN A 152 6.26 11.97 23.84
N VAL A 153 5.88 12.01 22.56
CA VAL A 153 4.53 12.36 22.11
C VAL A 153 3.84 11.07 21.67
N GLY A 154 3.17 10.40 22.61
CA GLY A 154 2.50 9.12 22.37
C GLY A 154 3.45 8.08 21.74
N GLN A 155 2.93 7.34 20.77
CA GLN A 155 3.71 6.49 19.84
C GLN A 155 3.98 7.19 18.50
N VAL A 156 3.86 8.52 18.45
CA VAL A 156 4.06 9.32 17.25
C VAL A 156 5.55 9.58 17.03
N TYR A 157 6.21 10.22 18.00
CA TYR A 157 7.64 10.53 17.95
C TYR A 157 8.24 10.84 19.32
N HIS A 158 9.57 10.81 19.39
CA HIS A 158 10.35 11.53 20.40
C HIS A 158 10.76 12.90 19.86
N GLU A 159 10.54 13.95 20.63
CA GLU A 159 11.15 15.26 20.40
C GLU A 159 12.37 15.40 21.30
N LEU A 160 13.54 15.60 20.69
CA LEU A 160 14.82 15.69 21.38
C LEU A 160 15.42 17.07 21.17
N LYS A 161 15.75 17.74 22.28
CA LYS A 161 16.45 19.02 22.26
C LYS A 161 17.90 18.81 22.64
N VAL A 162 18.80 19.29 21.80
CA VAL A 162 20.23 19.07 21.88
C VAL A 162 20.98 20.41 21.91
N ASP A 163 22.07 20.44 22.66
CA ASP A 163 23.07 21.50 22.63
C ASP A 163 24.43 20.82 22.72
N LEU A 164 24.91 20.37 21.56
CA LEU A 164 26.09 19.52 21.38
C LEU A 164 27.15 20.29 20.59
N ASP A 165 28.40 19.82 20.70
CA ASP A 165 29.48 20.29 19.84
C ASP A 165 29.32 19.77 18.39
N SER A 166 30.35 19.98 17.57
CA SER A 166 30.37 19.52 16.19
C SER A 166 30.66 18.02 16.04
N GLN A 167 30.88 17.29 17.14
CA GLN A 167 31.09 15.84 17.09
C GLN A 167 29.76 15.11 17.12
N TRP A 168 29.75 13.88 16.57
CA TRP A 168 28.57 13.02 16.59
C TRP A 168 28.43 12.35 17.95
N HIS A 169 27.30 12.58 18.62
CA HIS A 169 26.96 11.94 19.89
C HIS A 169 25.85 10.93 19.68
N LEU A 170 25.96 9.73 20.25
CA LEU A 170 24.90 8.71 20.20
C LEU A 170 23.69 9.22 20.99
N VAL A 171 22.52 9.16 20.37
CA VAL A 171 21.27 9.68 20.93
C VAL A 171 20.24 8.59 21.15
N ALA A 172 20.02 7.70 20.18
CA ALA A 172 19.01 6.66 20.29
C ALA A 172 19.37 5.42 19.48
N TYR A 173 18.84 4.27 19.88
CA TYR A 173 18.95 3.02 19.13
C TYR A 173 17.77 2.08 19.47
N PRO A 174 17.32 1.22 18.55
CA PRO A 174 16.31 0.21 18.84
C PRO A 174 16.76 -0.78 19.91
N ASN A 175 15.84 -1.15 20.81
CA ASN A 175 16.06 -2.10 21.90
C ASN A 175 15.61 -3.53 21.55
N VAL A 176 15.34 -3.77 20.27
CA VAL A 176 14.94 -5.07 19.72
C VAL A 176 15.96 -5.55 18.70
N ALA A 177 16.20 -6.85 18.67
CA ALA A 177 17.00 -7.48 17.63
C ALA A 177 16.27 -7.41 16.28
N GLN A 178 17.02 -7.18 15.22
CA GLN A 178 16.52 -7.09 13.86
C GLN A 178 17.35 -8.01 12.98
N TRP A 179 16.70 -8.75 12.11
CA TRP A 179 17.37 -9.70 11.22
C TRP A 179 16.69 -9.72 9.85
N VAL A 180 17.48 -10.01 8.83
CA VAL A 180 17.04 -10.19 7.44
C VAL A 180 17.31 -11.63 7.03
N PRO A 181 16.31 -12.36 6.49
CA PRO A 181 16.50 -13.73 6.04
C PRO A 181 17.52 -13.87 4.91
N ALA A 182 18.13 -15.05 4.80
CA ALA A 182 18.98 -15.40 3.66
C ALA A 182 18.26 -15.12 2.32
N HIS A 183 19.02 -14.61 1.36
CA HIS A 183 18.58 -14.26 0.00
C HIS A 183 17.44 -13.23 -0.07
N VAL A 184 17.17 -12.52 1.03
CA VAL A 184 16.21 -11.41 1.08
C VAL A 184 16.94 -10.08 1.10
N LEU A 185 16.36 -9.10 0.42
CA LEU A 185 16.74 -7.70 0.53
C LEU A 185 15.63 -6.98 1.28
N ASP A 186 15.95 -6.42 2.43
CA ASP A 186 15.06 -5.52 3.16
C ASP A 186 15.53 -4.08 3.02
N THR A 187 14.61 -3.13 3.17
CA THR A 187 14.88 -1.71 3.31
C THR A 187 14.55 -1.23 4.72
N VAL A 188 15.27 -0.20 5.17
CA VAL A 188 14.95 0.51 6.41
C VAL A 188 14.75 1.99 6.13
N LEU A 189 13.58 2.53 6.47
CA LEU A 189 13.27 3.96 6.39
C LEU A 189 13.12 4.55 7.79
N VAL A 190 13.70 5.72 8.00
CA VAL A 190 13.65 6.47 9.26
C VAL A 190 12.69 7.64 9.13
N GLU A 191 11.66 7.71 9.97
CA GLU A 191 10.86 8.93 10.11
C GLU A 191 11.60 9.94 11.00
N PHE A 192 11.84 11.15 10.48
CA PHE A 192 12.52 12.21 11.22
C PHE A 192 12.17 13.60 10.70
N GLU A 193 12.24 14.61 11.58
CA GLU A 193 12.09 16.02 11.21
C GLU A 193 13.09 16.87 11.99
N ARG A 194 13.94 17.63 11.29
CA ARG A 194 14.78 18.66 11.92
C ARG A 194 13.93 19.91 12.13
N LEU A 195 13.83 20.39 13.37
CA LEU A 195 13.05 21.58 13.70
C LEU A 195 13.88 22.88 13.58
N SER A 196 15.17 22.76 13.27
CA SER A 196 16.09 23.86 13.02
C SER A 196 17.27 23.39 12.17
N ASP A 197 17.80 24.25 11.30
CA ASP A 197 18.94 23.90 10.44
C ASP A 197 20.26 23.71 11.21
N SER A 198 20.33 24.18 12.46
CA SER A 198 21.51 24.09 13.33
C SER A 198 21.67 22.77 14.08
N VAL A 199 20.68 21.86 13.98
CA VAL A 199 20.82 20.48 14.45
C VAL A 199 21.05 19.56 13.26
N HIS A 200 21.97 18.62 13.42
CA HIS A 200 22.26 17.59 12.42
C HIS A 200 21.96 16.21 12.99
N ILE A 201 21.47 15.32 12.14
CA ILE A 201 21.12 13.95 12.50
C ILE A 201 21.88 13.02 11.58
N LYS A 202 22.42 11.94 12.14
CA LYS A 202 23.03 10.86 11.38
C LYS A 202 22.45 9.52 11.84
N ALA A 203 22.08 8.66 10.91
CA ALA A 203 21.82 7.26 11.22
C ALA A 203 22.91 6.38 10.62
N VAL A 204 23.35 5.40 11.40
CA VAL A 204 24.32 4.38 10.98
C VAL A 204 23.67 3.01 11.11
N LEU A 205 23.57 2.29 9.99
CA LEU A 205 23.07 0.92 9.92
C LEU A 205 24.25 -0.03 9.76
N SER A 206 24.50 -0.86 10.76
CA SER A 206 25.54 -1.89 10.74
C SER A 206 24.94 -3.28 10.55
N GLN A 207 25.59 -4.12 9.74
CA GLN A 207 25.18 -5.50 9.49
C GLN A 207 26.22 -6.49 10.01
N PHE A 208 25.73 -7.60 10.54
CA PHE A 208 26.53 -8.70 11.07
C PHE A 208 26.01 -10.02 10.52
N ASP A 209 26.89 -10.97 10.25
CA ASP A 209 26.49 -12.31 9.81
C ASP A 209 25.69 -13.01 10.92
N LEU A 210 24.57 -13.63 10.55
CA LEU A 210 23.63 -14.19 11.52
C LEU A 210 24.21 -15.37 12.33
N GLN A 211 25.16 -16.12 11.77
CA GLN A 211 25.70 -17.33 12.40
C GLN A 211 26.99 -17.06 13.19
N THR A 212 27.88 -16.25 12.62
CA THR A 212 29.21 -15.97 13.15
C THR A 212 29.27 -14.69 14.00
N ASN A 213 28.29 -13.79 13.83
CA ASN A 213 28.29 -12.42 14.36
C ASN A 213 29.47 -11.56 13.87
N GLU A 214 30.14 -11.97 12.79
CA GLU A 214 31.18 -11.14 12.18
C GLU A 214 30.56 -9.88 11.55
N PHE A 215 31.25 -8.75 11.73
CA PHE A 215 30.86 -7.50 11.08
C PHE A 215 30.97 -7.64 9.56
N LEU A 216 29.89 -7.31 8.86
CA LEU A 216 29.82 -7.38 7.40
C LEU A 216 30.10 -6.02 6.76
N ARG A 217 29.30 -5.02 7.14
CA ARG A 217 29.36 -3.65 6.59
C ARG A 217 28.57 -2.68 7.45
N SER A 218 28.78 -1.39 7.19
CA SER A 218 27.96 -0.31 7.74
C SER A 218 27.72 0.76 6.69
N ASP A 219 26.50 1.25 6.63
CA ASP A 219 26.10 2.40 5.82
C ASP A 219 25.68 3.55 6.73
N GLU A 220 25.99 4.79 6.35
CA GLU A 220 25.55 5.98 7.08
C GLU A 220 24.79 6.94 6.17
N LYS A 221 23.84 7.67 6.75
CA LYS A 221 23.09 8.74 6.09
C LYS A 221 22.96 9.94 7.02
N VAL A 222 23.16 11.13 6.49
CA VAL A 222 23.15 12.39 7.24
C VAL A 222 22.07 13.33 6.74
N ASP A 223 21.34 13.94 7.68
CA ASP A 223 20.31 14.94 7.43
C ASP A 223 19.31 14.50 6.35
N ASP A 224 19.22 15.20 5.21
CA ASP A 224 18.24 14.90 4.18
C ASP A 224 18.52 13.60 3.41
N GLU A 225 19.72 13.01 3.52
CA GLU A 225 19.99 11.67 2.99
C GLU A 225 19.12 10.60 3.68
N LEU A 226 18.75 10.81 4.96
CA LEU A 226 17.89 9.90 5.72
C LEU A 226 16.48 9.74 5.14
N ARG A 227 16.10 10.60 4.20
CA ARG A 227 14.83 10.47 3.47
C ARG A 227 14.82 9.28 2.52
N GLU A 228 15.99 8.79 2.15
CA GLU A 228 16.15 7.59 1.36
C GLU A 228 16.31 6.36 2.26
N GLU A 229 15.90 5.20 1.76
CA GLU A 229 15.99 3.92 2.47
C GLU A 229 17.41 3.38 2.55
N PHE A 230 17.78 2.80 3.69
CA PHE A 230 18.93 1.89 3.77
C PHE A 230 18.59 0.56 3.10
N GLN A 231 19.61 -0.09 2.53
CA GLN A 231 19.48 -1.41 1.91
C GLN A 231 20.16 -2.45 2.79
N VAL A 232 19.44 -3.48 3.20
CA VAL A 232 19.93 -4.50 4.14
C VAL A 232 19.87 -5.87 3.48
N GLN A 233 21.04 -6.41 3.15
CA GLN A 233 21.15 -7.70 2.46
C GLN A 233 21.22 -8.85 3.46
N GLY A 234 20.38 -9.86 3.29
CA GLY A 234 20.45 -11.10 4.04
C GLY A 234 21.67 -11.97 3.71
N GLY A 235 22.25 -11.83 2.51
CA GLY A 235 23.35 -12.71 2.09
C GLY A 235 22.93 -14.19 2.00
N GLU A 236 23.88 -15.11 2.13
CA GLU A 236 23.63 -16.56 2.02
C GLU A 236 23.04 -17.18 3.31
N SER A 237 23.39 -16.64 4.47
CA SER A 237 23.09 -17.18 5.80
C SER A 237 22.04 -16.38 6.58
N GLY A 238 21.65 -15.21 6.08
CA GLY A 238 20.91 -14.19 6.84
C GLY A 238 21.87 -13.21 7.53
N SER A 239 21.37 -12.03 7.89
CA SER A 239 22.15 -11.03 8.61
C SER A 239 21.35 -10.39 9.75
N ASN A 240 22.03 -10.08 10.85
CA ASN A 240 21.52 -9.18 11.87
C ASN A 240 21.81 -7.73 11.45
N MET A 241 20.95 -6.80 11.86
CA MET A 241 21.18 -5.37 11.66
C MET A 241 21.04 -4.58 12.95
N GLN A 242 21.79 -3.48 13.03
CA GLN A 242 21.71 -2.51 14.12
C GLN A 242 21.68 -1.11 13.54
N LEU A 243 20.58 -0.39 13.79
CA LEU A 243 20.44 1.02 13.46
C LEU A 243 20.75 1.88 14.68
N THR A 244 21.61 2.88 14.54
CA THR A 244 22.00 3.81 15.61
C THR A 244 21.85 5.25 15.15
N ILE A 245 21.28 6.10 16.00
CA ILE A 245 21.00 7.51 15.70
C ILE A 245 21.96 8.39 16.50
N PHE A 246 22.64 9.27 15.79
CA PHE A 246 23.55 10.28 16.31
C PHE A 246 23.01 11.68 16.02
N ALA A 247 23.41 12.64 16.85
CA ALA A 247 23.16 14.06 16.60
C ALA A 247 24.39 14.91 16.91
N SER A 248 24.43 16.10 16.33
CA SER A 248 25.42 17.15 16.62
C SER A 248 24.78 18.54 16.47
N GLY A 249 25.45 19.57 16.95
CA GLY A 249 24.96 20.95 16.90
C GLY A 249 23.88 21.24 17.94
N SER A 250 23.10 22.30 17.72
CA SER A 250 22.18 22.85 18.72
C SER A 250 20.80 23.09 18.12
N GLY A 251 19.74 22.69 18.82
CA GLY A 251 18.37 22.79 18.32
C GLY A 251 17.48 21.64 18.78
N ALA A 252 16.47 21.32 17.98
CA ALA A 252 15.56 20.22 18.27
C ALA A 252 15.23 19.41 17.02
N PHE A 253 14.98 18.13 17.19
CA PHE A 253 14.48 17.27 16.13
C PHE A 253 13.46 16.27 16.65
N ARG A 254 12.69 15.71 15.73
CA ARG A 254 11.75 14.62 15.99
C ARG A 254 12.26 13.33 15.36
N LEU A 255 12.11 12.25 16.11
CA LEU A 255 12.40 10.88 15.68
C LEU A 255 11.11 10.06 15.78
N GLY A 256 10.54 9.71 14.63
CA GLY A 256 9.32 8.92 14.49
C GLY A 256 9.63 7.43 14.43
N GLN A 257 8.86 6.68 13.62
CA GLN A 257 8.99 5.24 13.47
C GLN A 257 10.12 4.84 12.51
N PHE A 258 10.61 3.61 12.64
CA PHE A 258 11.46 3.00 11.61
C PHE A 258 10.69 1.91 10.89
N HIS A 259 10.57 2.02 9.57
CA HIS A 259 9.92 1.01 8.74
C HIS A 259 10.95 0.02 8.23
N VAL A 260 10.64 -1.28 8.30
CA VAL A 260 11.45 -2.36 7.76
C VAL A 260 10.60 -3.16 6.79
N ARG A 261 11.01 -3.24 5.53
CA ARG A 261 10.19 -3.82 4.46
C ARG A 261 11.01 -4.69 3.54
N ARG A 262 10.40 -5.74 3.02
CA ARG A 262 11.03 -6.53 1.96
C ARG A 262 11.02 -5.74 0.67
N SER A 263 12.19 -5.50 0.10
CA SER A 263 12.36 -4.68 -1.09
C SER A 263 12.10 -5.46 -2.38
N ARG A 264 11.50 -4.80 -3.37
CA ARG A 264 11.51 -5.25 -4.78
C ARG A 264 12.54 -4.49 -5.61
N GLY A 265 13.52 -3.85 -4.95
CA GLY A 265 14.52 -3.00 -5.59
C GLY A 265 13.85 -1.89 -6.42
N PRO A 266 14.16 -1.76 -7.71
CA PRO A 266 13.57 -0.73 -8.56
C PRO A 266 12.12 -1.04 -9.00
N TYR A 267 11.56 -2.21 -8.64
CA TYR A 267 10.26 -2.68 -9.11
C TYR A 267 9.12 -2.44 -8.11
N GLY A 268 9.36 -1.65 -7.07
CA GLY A 268 8.39 -1.35 -6.03
C GLY A 268 8.85 -1.78 -4.64
N GLU A 269 7.90 -1.86 -3.73
CA GLU A 269 8.08 -2.13 -2.31
C GLU A 269 7.16 -3.29 -1.88
N PHE A 270 5.85 -3.08 -1.75
CA PHE A 270 4.92 -4.13 -1.35
C PHE A 270 4.48 -4.99 -2.54
N LEU A 271 4.00 -4.36 -3.61
CA LEU A 271 3.56 -5.01 -4.86
C LEU A 271 4.39 -4.50 -6.04
N LEU A 272 4.43 -5.25 -7.15
CA LEU A 272 5.15 -4.82 -8.35
C LEU A 272 4.57 -3.51 -8.89
N ASN A 273 5.44 -2.55 -9.20
CA ASN A 273 5.11 -1.18 -9.65
C ASN A 273 4.26 -0.34 -8.68
N ASP A 274 4.18 -0.72 -7.40
CA ASP A 274 3.67 0.22 -6.41
C ASP A 274 4.66 1.38 -6.20
N ARG A 275 4.15 2.46 -5.62
CA ARG A 275 4.93 3.67 -5.36
C ARG A 275 4.48 4.36 -4.09
N ARG A 276 5.35 5.23 -3.58
CA ARG A 276 5.16 5.96 -2.33
C ARG A 276 4.74 7.41 -2.62
N LEU A 277 3.80 7.91 -1.85
CA LEU A 277 3.44 9.33 -1.77
C LEU A 277 4.03 9.87 -0.47
N VAL A 278 5.01 10.75 -0.58
CA VAL A 278 5.87 11.12 0.55
C VAL A 278 5.54 12.53 1.04
N GLU A 279 5.45 12.67 2.35
CA GLU A 279 5.38 13.95 3.06
C GLU A 279 6.79 14.44 3.42
N SER A 280 7.48 15.03 2.46
CA SER A 280 8.87 15.47 2.62
C SER A 280 9.04 16.70 3.52
N SER A 281 8.01 17.53 3.69
CA SER A 281 8.09 18.71 4.57
C SER A 281 7.98 18.39 6.07
N GLY A 282 7.65 17.16 6.43
CA GLY A 282 7.52 16.70 7.82
C GLY A 282 8.46 15.56 8.13
N MET A 283 7.98 14.59 8.92
CA MET A 283 8.77 13.44 9.37
C MET A 283 9.12 12.40 8.29
N ASN A 284 9.00 12.75 7.00
CA ASN A 284 9.17 11.81 5.88
C ASN A 284 8.17 10.63 5.91
N THR A 285 6.96 10.90 6.37
CA THR A 285 5.89 9.89 6.42
C THR A 285 5.29 9.65 5.03
N GLU A 286 4.65 8.51 4.80
CA GLU A 286 4.19 8.15 3.45
C GLU A 286 2.89 7.35 3.39
N LEU A 287 2.29 7.36 2.19
CA LEU A 287 1.24 6.45 1.77
C LEU A 287 1.76 5.59 0.62
N ALA A 288 1.34 4.34 0.55
CA ALA A 288 1.62 3.48 -0.60
C ALA A 288 0.44 3.48 -1.59
N VAL A 289 0.74 3.42 -2.87
CA VAL A 289 -0.23 3.34 -3.96
C VAL A 289 0.15 2.23 -4.93
N TYR A 290 -0.80 1.36 -5.25
CA TYR A 290 -0.67 0.33 -6.28
C TYR A 290 -1.76 0.51 -7.33
N PHE A 291 -1.39 0.47 -8.61
CA PHE A 291 -2.30 0.51 -9.74
C PHE A 291 -2.32 -0.84 -10.46
N ASP A 292 -3.53 -1.36 -10.68
CA ASP A 292 -3.76 -2.53 -11.53
C ASP A 292 -4.69 -2.10 -12.66
N ALA A 293 -4.23 -2.28 -13.89
CA ALA A 293 -4.97 -1.86 -15.07
C ALA A 293 -6.23 -2.68 -15.35
N GLY A 294 -6.41 -3.85 -14.72
CA GLY A 294 -7.56 -4.72 -14.97
C GLY A 294 -7.79 -4.94 -16.48
N ASP A 295 -9.04 -4.84 -16.93
CA ASP A 295 -9.42 -4.96 -18.35
C ASP A 295 -9.40 -3.64 -19.14
N LEU A 296 -8.80 -2.57 -18.60
CA LEU A 296 -8.72 -1.23 -19.21
C LEU A 296 -10.07 -0.54 -19.49
N LYS A 297 -11.19 -1.06 -18.98
CA LYS A 297 -12.52 -0.49 -19.20
C LYS A 297 -13.03 0.26 -17.96
N PRO A 298 -13.91 1.27 -18.10
CA PRO A 298 -14.46 1.98 -16.94
C PRO A 298 -15.19 1.07 -15.93
N PRO A 299 -15.29 1.47 -14.65
CA PRO A 299 -14.68 2.66 -14.03
C PRO A 299 -13.29 2.37 -13.45
N LEU A 300 -12.60 3.44 -13.03
CA LEU A 300 -11.51 3.29 -12.07
C LEU A 300 -12.08 3.07 -10.66
N SER A 301 -11.70 1.97 -10.02
CA SER A 301 -12.10 1.68 -8.64
C SER A 301 -10.96 1.99 -7.68
N VAL A 302 -11.16 2.89 -6.73
CA VAL A 302 -10.17 3.21 -5.68
C VAL A 302 -10.59 2.54 -4.39
N TYR A 303 -9.69 1.75 -3.81
CA TYR A 303 -9.87 1.10 -2.52
C TYR A 303 -8.82 1.62 -1.52
N PHE A 304 -9.30 2.27 -0.47
CA PHE A 304 -8.48 2.64 0.68
C PHE A 304 -8.43 1.46 1.65
N SER A 305 -7.23 0.99 1.95
CA SER A 305 -7.00 -0.13 2.88
C SER A 305 -7.56 0.16 4.28
N GLY A 306 -7.93 -0.89 5.00
CA GLY A 306 -8.26 -0.80 6.42
C GLY A 306 -7.01 -0.63 7.28
N TYR A 307 -7.23 -0.55 8.59
CA TYR A 307 -6.16 -0.50 9.58
C TYR A 307 -5.38 -1.82 9.60
N ARG A 308 -4.04 -1.74 9.67
CA ARG A 308 -3.17 -2.94 9.71
C ARG A 308 -1.77 -2.65 10.25
N SER A 309 -1.38 -3.40 11.27
CA SER A 309 -0.02 -3.32 11.84
C SER A 309 1.05 -3.95 10.94
N ALA A 310 0.70 -4.98 10.18
CA ALA A 310 1.53 -5.45 9.07
C ALA A 310 1.36 -4.50 7.88
N GLU A 311 2.46 -3.99 7.35
CA GLU A 311 2.43 -3.00 6.27
C GLU A 311 2.13 -3.62 4.91
N GLY A 312 1.61 -2.79 4.01
CA GLY A 312 1.21 -3.17 2.65
C GLY A 312 -0.29 -3.05 2.42
N PHE A 313 -0.76 -3.49 1.26
CA PHE A 313 -2.12 -3.27 0.78
C PHE A 313 -3.14 -4.30 1.27
N GLU A 314 -4.35 -3.84 1.59
CA GLU A 314 -5.53 -4.67 1.76
C GLU A 314 -6.37 -4.69 0.47
N GLY A 315 -7.17 -5.74 0.28
CA GLY A 315 -8.22 -5.75 -0.73
C GLY A 315 -7.78 -6.12 -2.14
N ASN A 316 -6.50 -6.40 -2.39
CA ASN A 316 -5.98 -6.71 -3.73
C ASN A 316 -6.79 -7.82 -4.44
N TYR A 317 -6.97 -8.99 -3.81
CA TYR A 317 -7.76 -10.08 -4.40
C TYR A 317 -9.24 -9.71 -4.59
N MET A 318 -9.82 -8.94 -3.67
CA MET A 318 -11.20 -8.48 -3.79
C MET A 318 -11.35 -7.55 -5.00
N MET A 319 -10.46 -6.57 -5.15
CA MET A 319 -10.51 -5.63 -6.26
C MET A 319 -10.22 -6.31 -7.60
N ARG A 320 -9.26 -7.24 -7.66
CA ARG A 320 -9.02 -8.09 -8.85
C ARG A 320 -10.25 -8.92 -9.24
N SER A 321 -11.05 -9.37 -8.28
CA SER A 321 -12.29 -10.11 -8.55
C SER A 321 -13.36 -9.26 -9.28
N PHE A 322 -13.17 -7.95 -9.36
CA PHE A 322 -14.03 -7.05 -10.13
C PHE A 322 -13.54 -6.82 -11.57
N HIS A 323 -12.37 -7.35 -11.94
CA HIS A 323 -11.77 -7.35 -13.27
C HIS A 323 -11.43 -5.99 -13.90
N GLY A 324 -12.03 -4.90 -13.41
CA GLY A 324 -11.76 -3.55 -13.89
C GLY A 324 -10.47 -2.95 -13.32
N PRO A 325 -10.04 -1.79 -13.85
CA PRO A 325 -8.90 -1.05 -13.32
C PRO A 325 -9.14 -0.60 -11.88
N PHE A 326 -8.12 -0.70 -11.03
CA PHE A 326 -8.21 -0.25 -9.65
C PHE A 326 -6.92 0.36 -9.10
N LEU A 327 -7.09 1.23 -8.12
CA LEU A 327 -6.03 1.72 -7.24
C LEU A 327 -6.24 1.16 -5.84
N LEU A 328 -5.17 0.68 -5.22
CA LEU A 328 -5.10 0.48 -3.77
C LEU A 328 -4.31 1.62 -3.16
N ILE A 329 -4.78 2.16 -2.05
CA ILE A 329 -4.05 3.14 -1.26
C ILE A 329 -3.92 2.58 0.16
N ALA A 330 -2.71 2.50 0.68
CA ALA A 330 -2.41 2.02 2.03
C ALA A 330 -1.72 3.11 2.84
N ASP A 331 -2.05 3.16 4.13
CA ASP A 331 -1.46 4.10 5.08
C ASP A 331 -0.64 3.31 6.10
N SER A 332 0.68 3.42 6.00
CA SER A 332 1.63 2.70 6.86
C SER A 332 2.08 3.54 8.07
N ARG A 333 1.49 4.70 8.31
CA ARG A 333 1.90 5.60 9.40
C ARG A 333 1.26 5.18 10.73
N LEU A 334 1.88 5.59 11.84
CA LEU A 334 1.44 5.19 13.19
C LEU A 334 1.34 3.66 13.31
N GLU A 335 0.55 3.13 14.25
CA GLU A 335 0.50 1.68 14.50
C GLU A 335 -0.04 0.87 13.32
N GLY A 336 -0.99 1.42 12.56
CA GLY A 336 -1.61 0.71 11.44
C GLY A 336 -2.37 1.58 10.45
N GLY A 337 -2.01 2.86 10.39
CA GLY A 337 -2.56 3.85 9.47
C GLY A 337 -3.13 5.09 10.19
N ALA A 338 -2.91 6.26 9.59
CA ALA A 338 -3.37 7.56 10.07
C ALA A 338 -4.55 8.11 9.23
N PHE A 339 -5.43 7.22 8.74
CA PHE A 339 -6.70 7.58 8.10
C PHE A 339 -6.56 8.50 6.86
N TYR A 340 -5.42 8.42 6.17
CA TYR A 340 -5.16 9.12 4.90
C TYR A 340 -5.20 10.65 5.02
N LEU A 341 -5.16 11.20 6.24
CA LEU A 341 -5.01 12.63 6.46
C LEU A 341 -3.52 13.02 6.45
N GLY A 342 -3.22 14.28 6.19
CA GLY A 342 -1.85 14.79 6.21
C GLY A 342 -1.81 16.24 5.77
N SER A 343 -0.62 16.75 5.43
CA SER A 343 -0.49 18.06 4.79
C SER A 343 -1.33 18.16 3.52
N GLU A 344 -1.62 19.40 3.11
CA GLU A 344 -2.27 19.66 1.83
C GLU A 344 -1.45 19.06 0.67
N ALA A 345 -0.12 19.07 0.75
CA ALA A 345 0.75 18.47 -0.25
C ALA A 345 0.50 16.96 -0.42
N LEU A 346 0.43 16.21 0.68
CA LEU A 346 0.12 14.77 0.62
C LEU A 346 -1.31 14.54 0.10
N GLN A 347 -2.28 15.36 0.52
CA GLN A 347 -3.64 15.26 0.02
C GLN A 347 -3.74 15.54 -1.50
N GLN A 348 -2.96 16.49 -2.01
CA GLN A 348 -2.86 16.76 -3.45
C GLN A 348 -2.19 15.63 -4.20
N GLN A 349 -1.18 14.96 -3.62
CA GLN A 349 -0.59 13.76 -4.21
C GLN A 349 -1.63 12.64 -4.37
N VAL A 350 -2.43 12.35 -3.33
CA VAL A 350 -3.50 11.34 -3.41
C VAL A 350 -4.51 11.67 -4.51
N MET A 351 -4.98 12.92 -4.58
CA MET A 351 -5.91 13.34 -5.63
C MET A 351 -5.27 13.33 -7.02
N GLY A 352 -4.00 13.72 -7.13
CA GLY A 352 -3.23 13.73 -8.36
C GLY A 352 -3.13 12.33 -8.94
N VAL A 353 -2.68 11.36 -8.14
CA VAL A 353 -2.62 9.95 -8.55
C VAL A 353 -3.94 9.44 -9.13
N ILE A 354 -5.06 9.73 -8.48
CA ILE A 354 -6.37 9.25 -8.94
C ILE A 354 -6.75 9.91 -10.28
N LYS A 355 -6.57 11.23 -10.40
CA LYS A 355 -6.87 11.99 -11.62
C LYS A 355 -5.97 11.60 -12.77
N ASP A 356 -4.67 11.47 -12.53
CA ASP A 356 -3.68 11.06 -13.52
C ASP A 356 -3.97 9.65 -14.01
N THR A 357 -4.42 8.74 -13.13
CA THR A 357 -4.80 7.38 -13.52
C THR A 357 -6.06 7.38 -14.40
N LEU A 358 -7.09 8.17 -14.04
CA LEU A 358 -8.26 8.36 -14.91
C LEU A 358 -7.86 8.90 -16.29
N GLN A 359 -6.95 9.89 -16.33
CA GLN A 359 -6.47 10.48 -17.57
C GLN A 359 -5.68 9.47 -18.42
N ARG A 360 -4.79 8.69 -17.82
CA ARG A 360 -4.02 7.62 -18.48
C ARG A 360 -4.93 6.56 -19.09
N LEU A 361 -6.03 6.23 -18.42
CA LEU A 361 -7.05 5.30 -18.91
C LEU A 361 -8.05 5.93 -19.89
N HIS A 362 -7.95 7.24 -20.14
CA HIS A 362 -8.92 8.02 -20.93
C HIS A 362 -10.35 7.96 -20.39
N PHE A 363 -10.51 7.82 -19.08
CA PHE A 363 -11.81 7.82 -18.40
C PHE A 363 -12.24 9.24 -18.04
N LYS A 364 -13.55 9.46 -17.97
CA LYS A 364 -14.12 10.73 -17.50
C LYS A 364 -13.87 10.88 -15.99
N PRO A 365 -13.77 12.12 -15.47
CA PRO A 365 -13.53 12.35 -14.03
C PRO A 365 -14.51 11.63 -13.08
N HIS A 366 -15.77 11.45 -13.49
CA HIS A 366 -16.80 10.78 -12.69
C HIS A 366 -16.86 9.27 -12.89
N GLU A 367 -16.10 8.68 -13.82
CA GLU A 367 -15.98 7.22 -14.01
C GLU A 367 -15.07 6.62 -12.94
N LEU A 368 -15.42 6.92 -11.69
CA LEU A 368 -14.64 6.72 -10.48
C LEU A 368 -15.55 6.18 -9.39
N ILE A 369 -15.13 5.11 -8.73
CA ILE A 369 -15.74 4.60 -7.50
C ILE A 369 -14.70 4.66 -6.39
N LEU A 370 -14.97 5.36 -5.29
CA LEU A 370 -14.11 5.29 -4.10
C LEU A 370 -14.72 4.37 -3.05
N SER A 371 -13.88 3.61 -2.37
CA SER A 371 -14.35 2.58 -1.46
C SER A 371 -13.36 2.24 -0.36
N GLY A 372 -13.88 1.63 0.71
CA GLY A 372 -13.07 1.20 1.84
C GLY A 372 -13.91 0.54 2.92
N LEU A 373 -13.24 -0.14 3.84
CA LEU A 373 -13.83 -0.74 5.04
C LEU A 373 -13.14 -0.18 6.28
N SER A 374 -13.90 0.06 7.36
CA SER A 374 -13.38 0.63 8.61
C SER A 374 -12.54 1.90 8.36
N MET A 375 -11.23 1.90 8.65
CA MET A 375 -10.32 3.03 8.36
C MET A 375 -10.42 3.54 6.91
N GLY A 376 -10.50 2.65 5.93
CA GLY A 376 -10.59 3.02 4.52
C GLY A 376 -11.82 3.87 4.16
N THR A 377 -12.88 3.79 4.98
CA THR A 377 -14.09 4.59 4.75
C THR A 377 -13.84 6.08 4.91
N TYR A 378 -12.91 6.47 5.78
CA TYR A 378 -12.54 7.87 5.97
C TYR A 378 -11.93 8.42 4.69
N GLY A 379 -10.91 7.73 4.14
CA GLY A 379 -10.29 8.11 2.87
C GLY A 379 -11.31 8.17 1.73
N ALA A 380 -12.14 7.14 1.57
CA ALA A 380 -13.14 7.08 0.51
C ALA A 380 -14.14 8.25 0.57
N LEU A 381 -14.67 8.57 1.75
CA LEU A 381 -15.62 9.67 1.93
C LEU A 381 -14.95 11.06 1.84
N TYR A 382 -13.75 11.20 2.42
CA TYR A 382 -13.02 12.46 2.49
C TYR A 382 -12.51 12.90 1.11
N TYR A 383 -11.88 11.99 0.36
CA TYR A 383 -11.43 12.30 -1.00
C TYR A 383 -12.56 12.27 -2.01
N GLY A 384 -13.60 11.44 -1.80
CA GLY A 384 -14.81 11.45 -2.62
C GLY A 384 -15.51 12.82 -2.60
N ALA A 385 -15.50 13.51 -1.46
CA ALA A 385 -15.97 14.89 -1.32
C ALA A 385 -15.24 15.92 -2.21
N ARG A 386 -14.05 15.59 -2.71
CA ARG A 386 -13.20 16.46 -3.54
C ARG A 386 -13.07 16.00 -4.99
N LEU A 387 -13.56 14.81 -5.31
CA LEU A 387 -13.42 14.17 -6.62
C LEU A 387 -14.75 13.93 -7.34
N ALA A 388 -15.89 14.11 -6.65
CA ALA A 388 -17.23 13.96 -7.21
C ALA A 388 -17.43 12.65 -8.02
N PRO A 389 -17.19 11.48 -7.41
CA PRO A 389 -17.28 10.19 -8.08
C PRO A 389 -18.73 9.80 -8.44
N SER A 390 -18.90 8.83 -9.35
CA SER A 390 -20.20 8.22 -9.61
C SER A 390 -20.73 7.44 -8.40
N ALA A 391 -19.83 6.83 -7.62
CA ALA A 391 -20.22 6.13 -6.40
C ALA A 391 -19.17 6.16 -5.28
N ILE A 392 -19.66 6.04 -4.04
CA ILE A 392 -18.86 5.80 -2.84
C ILE A 392 -19.43 4.57 -2.11
N VAL A 393 -18.63 3.52 -1.95
CA VAL A 393 -19.02 2.25 -1.31
C VAL A 393 -18.23 2.06 -0.03
N VAL A 394 -18.89 2.06 1.12
CA VAL A 394 -18.20 1.99 2.42
C VAL A 394 -18.87 1.00 3.37
N GLY A 395 -18.07 0.30 4.15
CA GLY A 395 -18.52 -0.60 5.21
C GLY A 395 -17.92 -0.21 6.57
N LYS A 396 -18.74 -0.14 7.62
CA LYS A 396 -18.36 0.31 8.96
C LYS A 396 -17.74 1.71 8.94
N PRO A 397 -18.51 2.75 8.55
CA PRO A 397 -17.98 4.09 8.35
C PRO A 397 -17.40 4.66 9.64
N LEU A 398 -16.21 5.27 9.55
CA LEU A 398 -15.52 5.99 10.61
C LEU A 398 -15.25 7.41 10.10
N VAL A 399 -15.93 8.42 10.64
CA VAL A 399 -15.84 9.81 10.15
C VAL A 399 -15.56 10.83 11.25
N ASN A 400 -15.76 10.46 12.52
CA ASN A 400 -15.53 11.29 13.69
C ASN A 400 -14.31 10.78 14.49
N LEU A 401 -13.10 11.03 13.98
CA LEU A 401 -11.85 10.55 14.59
C LEU A 401 -11.62 11.05 16.01
N GLY A 402 -11.98 12.29 16.32
CA GLY A 402 -11.86 12.82 17.68
C GLY A 402 -12.92 12.25 18.61
N THR A 403 -14.13 11.97 18.11
CA THR A 403 -15.13 11.19 18.87
C THR A 403 -14.61 9.78 19.19
N ILE A 404 -13.98 9.10 18.23
CA ILE A 404 -13.37 7.77 18.45
C ILE A 404 -12.30 7.87 19.54
N ALA A 405 -11.38 8.83 19.45
CA ALA A 405 -10.32 9.03 20.44
C ALA A 405 -10.88 9.32 21.85
N GLY A 406 -11.87 10.21 21.95
CA GLY A 406 -12.52 10.53 23.23
C GLY A 406 -13.29 9.35 23.86
N GLY A 407 -13.69 8.37 23.05
CA GLY A 407 -14.42 7.17 23.49
C GLY A 407 -13.54 6.06 24.08
N VAL A 408 -12.22 6.08 23.85
CA VAL A 408 -11.29 4.99 24.22
C VAL A 408 -11.44 4.56 25.69
N HIS A 409 -11.59 5.51 26.62
CA HIS A 409 -11.69 5.21 28.05
C HIS A 409 -13.11 4.85 28.54
N LEU A 410 -14.15 5.06 27.71
CA LEU A 410 -15.54 5.09 28.18
C LEU A 410 -16.45 4.04 27.53
N THR A 411 -16.20 3.69 26.26
CA THR A 411 -17.19 2.93 25.46
C THR A 411 -16.75 1.51 25.10
N ARG A 412 -15.49 1.13 25.31
CA ARG A 412 -14.92 -0.06 24.67
C ARG A 412 -14.16 -0.99 25.63
N PRO A 413 -14.50 -2.30 25.68
CA PRO A 413 -13.65 -3.30 26.32
C PRO A 413 -12.41 -3.65 25.49
N GLY A 414 -12.45 -3.42 24.17
CA GLY A 414 -11.33 -3.59 23.25
C GLY A 414 -10.74 -2.23 22.88
N ASP A 415 -9.44 -2.06 23.09
CA ASP A 415 -8.74 -0.79 22.93
C ASP A 415 -8.56 -0.41 21.44
N PHE A 416 -8.50 0.89 21.15
CA PHE A 416 -7.98 1.45 19.89
C PHE A 416 -7.17 2.71 20.22
N ALA A 417 -6.19 2.54 21.11
CA ALA A 417 -5.34 3.60 21.65
C ALA A 417 -4.62 4.42 20.58
N THR A 418 -4.31 3.83 19.41
CA THR A 418 -3.75 4.57 18.26
C THR A 418 -4.62 5.75 17.81
N SER A 419 -5.91 5.81 18.17
CA SER A 419 -6.73 7.00 17.93
C SER A 419 -6.31 8.22 18.75
N LEU A 420 -5.75 8.01 19.95
CA LEU A 420 -5.13 9.07 20.75
C LEU A 420 -3.85 9.57 20.08
N ASP A 421 -3.05 8.66 19.51
CA ASP A 421 -1.86 9.02 18.73
C ASP A 421 -2.22 9.82 17.47
N MET A 422 -3.31 9.47 16.78
CA MET A 422 -3.83 10.28 15.67
C MET A 422 -4.22 11.69 16.12
N LEU A 423 -4.87 11.81 17.30
CA LEU A 423 -5.24 13.11 17.84
C LEU A 423 -4.01 13.96 18.19
N LEU A 424 -2.98 13.36 18.78
CA LEU A 424 -1.69 14.03 18.98
C LEU A 424 -1.01 14.38 17.66
N TYR A 425 -1.04 13.49 16.67
CA TYR A 425 -0.40 13.69 15.37
C TYR A 425 -0.99 14.89 14.61
N TYR A 426 -2.31 15.02 14.57
CA TYR A 426 -2.97 16.07 13.79
C TYR A 426 -3.30 17.35 14.57
N GLU A 427 -3.63 17.25 15.86
CA GLU A 427 -4.06 18.39 16.67
C GLU A 427 -3.05 18.79 17.74
N GLY A 428 -2.04 17.96 18.01
CA GLY A 428 -1.01 18.23 19.02
C GLY A 428 -1.49 18.11 20.48
N ASP A 429 -2.78 17.87 20.70
CA ASP A 429 -3.43 17.91 22.02
C ASP A 429 -4.66 16.99 22.08
N LEU A 430 -4.76 16.19 23.14
CA LEU A 430 -5.84 15.21 23.35
C LEU A 430 -7.22 15.84 23.63
N SER A 431 -7.27 17.13 23.97
CA SER A 431 -8.54 17.85 24.23
C SER A 431 -9.24 18.30 22.95
N ARG A 432 -8.56 18.28 21.80
CA ARG A 432 -9.02 18.85 20.52
C ARG A 432 -9.85 17.88 19.67
N THR A 433 -10.67 17.07 20.31
CA THR A 433 -11.49 16.03 19.66
C THR A 433 -12.48 16.63 18.66
N LYS A 434 -13.05 17.81 18.94
CA LYS A 434 -14.01 18.47 18.05
C LYS A 434 -13.34 19.02 16.81
N GLU A 435 -12.14 19.59 16.95
CA GLU A 435 -11.33 20.12 15.86
C GLU A 435 -10.97 19.00 14.87
N MET A 436 -10.56 17.84 15.40
CA MET A 436 -10.33 16.64 14.60
C MET A 436 -11.58 16.22 13.81
N ASP A 437 -12.74 16.08 14.46
CA ASP A 437 -13.99 15.73 13.76
C ASP A 437 -14.34 16.77 12.68
N ASN A 438 -14.12 18.06 12.98
CA ASN A 438 -14.38 19.14 12.05
C ASN A 438 -13.48 19.12 10.82
N GLN A 439 -12.30 18.50 10.86
CA GLN A 439 -11.47 18.33 9.66
C GLN A 439 -12.21 17.56 8.56
N PHE A 440 -12.88 16.46 8.91
CA PHE A 440 -13.73 15.70 7.99
C PHE A 440 -14.91 16.54 7.51
N TRP A 441 -15.70 17.06 8.45
CA TRP A 441 -16.96 17.71 8.13
C TRP A 441 -16.80 19.00 7.35
N ARG A 442 -15.70 19.74 7.53
CA ARG A 442 -15.40 20.95 6.74
C ARG A 442 -15.22 20.64 5.26
N VAL A 443 -14.66 19.47 4.94
CA VAL A 443 -14.47 19.00 3.56
C VAL A 443 -15.76 18.40 3.02
N PHE A 444 -16.33 17.44 3.76
CA PHE A 444 -17.52 16.72 3.34
C PHE A 444 -18.72 17.64 3.09
N LYS A 445 -18.89 18.69 3.90
CA LYS A 445 -20.02 19.63 3.77
C LYS A 445 -19.90 20.64 2.63
N LYS A 446 -18.75 20.70 1.95
CA LYS A 446 -18.52 21.60 0.80
C LYS A 446 -18.65 20.89 -0.54
N ALA A 447 -18.79 19.57 -0.52
CA ALA A 447 -18.82 18.74 -1.71
C ALA A 447 -20.14 18.86 -2.49
N ASP A 448 -20.05 18.69 -3.80
CA ASP A 448 -21.21 18.37 -4.64
C ASP A 448 -21.32 16.86 -4.81
N PHE A 449 -22.39 16.29 -4.26
CA PHE A 449 -22.72 14.86 -4.37
C PHE A 449 -23.98 14.62 -5.21
N SER A 450 -24.40 15.59 -6.01
CA SER A 450 -25.67 15.54 -6.74
C SER A 450 -25.78 14.35 -7.69
N GLN A 451 -24.64 13.85 -8.19
CA GLN A 451 -24.51 12.70 -9.08
C GLN A 451 -23.86 11.47 -8.42
N THR A 452 -23.61 11.50 -7.11
CA THR A 452 -22.93 10.40 -6.41
C THR A 452 -23.94 9.44 -5.79
N THR A 453 -23.77 8.14 -6.05
CA THR A 453 -24.49 7.07 -5.36
C THR A 453 -23.67 6.57 -4.17
N PHE A 454 -24.26 6.57 -2.98
CA PHE A 454 -23.63 6.03 -1.78
C PHE A 454 -24.18 4.64 -1.45
N ALA A 455 -23.28 3.72 -1.09
CA ALA A 455 -23.63 2.42 -0.55
C ALA A 455 -22.96 2.24 0.83
N PHE A 456 -23.76 2.14 1.90
CA PHE A 456 -23.31 1.98 3.28
C PHE A 456 -23.71 0.64 3.90
N ALA A 457 -22.73 -0.16 4.29
CA ALA A 457 -22.92 -1.20 5.31
C ALA A 457 -22.46 -0.64 6.66
N TYR A 458 -23.25 -0.79 7.72
CA TYR A 458 -22.88 -0.26 9.04
C TYR A 458 -23.34 -1.18 10.17
N MET A 459 -22.65 -1.09 11.30
CA MET A 459 -23.04 -1.78 12.53
C MET A 459 -24.00 -0.89 13.32
N GLU A 460 -25.13 -1.45 13.77
CA GLU A 460 -26.14 -0.71 14.55
C GLU A 460 -25.66 -0.39 15.96
N ASN A 461 -24.71 -1.16 16.50
CA ASN A 461 -24.11 -0.97 17.82
C ASN A 461 -22.61 -0.70 17.72
N ASP A 462 -22.18 0.01 16.67
CA ASP A 462 -20.77 0.36 16.44
C ASP A 462 -20.17 1.06 17.67
N ASP A 463 -19.13 0.46 18.23
CA ASP A 463 -18.47 0.91 19.45
C ASP A 463 -17.30 1.87 19.19
N TYR A 464 -16.95 2.12 17.91
CA TYR A 464 -15.96 3.15 17.51
C TYR A 464 -16.67 4.47 17.19
N ASP A 465 -17.53 4.47 16.16
CA ASP A 465 -18.22 5.68 15.68
C ASP A 465 -19.74 5.43 15.54
N PRO A 466 -20.49 5.35 16.65
CA PRO A 466 -21.91 4.96 16.69
C PRO A 466 -22.83 5.89 15.89
N HIS A 467 -22.35 7.05 15.47
CA HIS A 467 -23.15 8.06 14.79
C HIS A 467 -22.70 8.35 13.36
N ALA A 468 -21.66 7.68 12.85
CA ALA A 468 -21.08 7.93 11.53
C ALA A 468 -22.13 7.91 10.42
N PHE A 469 -22.79 6.76 10.21
CA PHE A 469 -23.79 6.60 9.16
C PHE A 469 -24.96 7.57 9.32
N HIS A 470 -25.50 7.69 10.53
CA HIS A 470 -26.67 8.54 10.79
C HIS A 470 -26.38 10.02 10.52
N LYS A 471 -25.22 10.54 10.95
CA LYS A 471 -24.80 11.93 10.67
C LYS A 471 -24.60 12.17 9.18
N VAL A 472 -23.90 11.26 8.48
CA VAL A 472 -23.65 11.38 7.03
C VAL A 472 -24.98 11.36 6.27
N ARG A 473 -25.85 10.39 6.55
CA ARG A 473 -27.17 10.28 5.93
C ARG A 473 -28.03 11.51 6.19
N GLN A 474 -28.06 12.02 7.43
CA GLN A 474 -28.83 13.21 7.78
C GLN A 474 -28.36 14.43 7.00
N TYR A 475 -27.03 14.63 6.89
CA TYR A 475 -26.47 15.71 6.09
C TYR A 475 -26.83 15.56 4.61
N LEU A 476 -26.58 14.39 4.01
CA LEU A 476 -26.88 14.14 2.60
C LEU A 476 -28.35 14.38 2.28
N LYS A 477 -29.29 13.87 3.10
CA LYS A 477 -30.73 14.09 2.87
C LYS A 477 -31.16 15.55 2.98
N LYS A 478 -30.48 16.36 3.80
CA LYS A 478 -30.78 17.78 3.97
C LYS A 478 -30.14 18.66 2.89
N ALA A 479 -28.86 18.44 2.61
CA ALA A 479 -28.05 19.31 1.75
C ALA A 479 -28.04 18.86 0.28
N VAL A 480 -28.20 17.56 0.03
CA VAL A 480 -28.14 16.97 -1.32
C VAL A 480 -29.31 15.98 -1.51
N PRO A 481 -30.57 16.45 -1.62
CA PRO A 481 -31.74 15.58 -1.69
C PRO A 481 -31.72 14.56 -2.84
N THR A 482 -30.96 14.84 -3.90
CA THR A 482 -30.78 13.97 -5.07
C THR A 482 -29.79 12.83 -4.84
N ALA A 483 -28.97 12.88 -3.79
CA ALA A 483 -27.99 11.82 -3.49
C ALA A 483 -28.72 10.49 -3.25
N ARG A 484 -28.33 9.46 -4.02
CA ARG A 484 -28.86 8.11 -3.87
C ARG A 484 -28.12 7.42 -2.73
N ILE A 485 -28.85 6.92 -1.74
CA ILE A 485 -28.26 6.26 -0.57
C ILE A 485 -28.85 4.86 -0.47
N LEU A 486 -28.02 3.85 -0.71
CA LEU A 486 -28.26 2.45 -0.42
C LEU A 486 -27.63 2.15 0.93
N SER A 487 -28.35 1.51 1.84
CA SER A 487 -27.78 1.22 3.16
C SER A 487 -28.33 -0.05 3.80
N LYS A 488 -27.49 -0.76 4.55
CA LYS A 488 -27.86 -1.92 5.34
C LYS A 488 -27.19 -1.86 6.72
N GLY A 489 -28.01 -1.84 7.76
CA GLY A 489 -27.59 -2.00 9.16
C GLY A 489 -27.53 -3.48 9.54
N LEU A 490 -26.46 -3.86 10.25
CA LEU A 490 -26.26 -5.17 10.85
C LEU A 490 -26.14 -4.99 12.38
N VAL A 491 -26.77 -5.89 13.15
CA VAL A 491 -26.71 -5.85 14.62
C VAL A 491 -25.32 -6.29 15.09
N GLY A 492 -24.80 -5.64 16.14
CA GLY A 492 -23.51 -5.96 16.74
C GLY A 492 -22.55 -4.77 16.82
N ARG A 493 -21.44 -4.96 17.52
CA ARG A 493 -20.30 -4.05 17.62
C ARG A 493 -19.48 -4.08 16.35
N HIS A 494 -18.49 -3.19 16.23
CA HIS A 494 -17.77 -2.93 14.97
C HIS A 494 -17.19 -4.19 14.32
N ASN A 495 -16.81 -5.22 15.10
CA ASN A 495 -16.17 -6.43 14.59
C ASN A 495 -17.04 -7.70 14.64
N ASP A 496 -18.29 -7.63 15.10
CA ASP A 496 -19.12 -8.81 15.37
C ASP A 496 -19.55 -9.55 14.08
N ASP A 497 -20.13 -8.86 13.09
CA ASP A 497 -20.55 -9.46 11.80
C ASP A 497 -19.77 -8.88 10.60
N THR A 498 -18.45 -9.01 10.68
CA THR A 498 -17.54 -8.54 9.61
C THR A 498 -17.84 -9.21 8.27
N ASN A 499 -18.16 -10.51 8.27
CA ASN A 499 -18.47 -11.24 7.04
C ASN A 499 -19.74 -10.73 6.38
N GLY A 500 -20.79 -10.44 7.15
CA GLY A 500 -22.03 -9.84 6.63
C GLY A 500 -21.79 -8.47 6.00
N ILE A 501 -20.98 -7.62 6.63
CA ILE A 501 -20.58 -6.31 6.07
C ILE A 501 -19.85 -6.50 4.73
N VAL A 502 -18.83 -7.37 4.69
CA VAL A 502 -18.00 -7.59 3.48
C VAL A 502 -18.85 -8.15 2.35
N ASN A 503 -19.72 -9.12 2.63
CA ASN A 503 -20.62 -9.69 1.63
C ASN A 503 -21.56 -8.63 1.04
N TRP A 504 -22.15 -7.77 1.87
CA TRP A 504 -22.99 -6.67 1.39
C TRP A 504 -22.19 -5.65 0.58
N PHE A 505 -20.99 -5.28 1.06
CA PHE A 505 -20.07 -4.38 0.36
C PHE A 505 -19.77 -4.89 -1.06
N VAL A 506 -19.32 -6.15 -1.19
CA VAL A 506 -18.99 -6.78 -2.48
C VAL A 506 -20.22 -6.87 -3.38
N MET A 507 -21.38 -7.22 -2.82
CA MET A 507 -22.64 -7.30 -3.57
C MET A 507 -23.03 -5.93 -4.14
N GLN A 508 -22.96 -4.85 -3.35
CA GLN A 508 -23.27 -3.51 -3.84
C GLN A 508 -22.25 -3.02 -4.86
N PHE A 509 -20.97 -3.34 -4.66
CA PHE A 509 -19.92 -3.02 -5.63
C PHE A 509 -20.23 -3.66 -6.99
N ARG A 510 -20.51 -4.97 -7.02
CA ARG A 510 -20.93 -5.69 -8.24
C ARG A 510 -22.20 -5.12 -8.85
N HIS A 511 -23.19 -4.77 -8.02
CA HIS A 511 -24.43 -4.17 -8.50
C HIS A 511 -24.19 -2.84 -9.20
N LEU A 512 -23.36 -1.96 -8.65
CA LEU A 512 -23.01 -0.68 -9.25
C LEU A 512 -22.21 -0.86 -10.55
N LEU A 513 -21.21 -1.75 -10.55
CA LEU A 513 -20.44 -2.08 -11.75
C LEU A 513 -21.34 -2.63 -12.88
N HIS A 514 -22.31 -3.47 -12.54
CA HIS A 514 -23.27 -4.00 -13.50
C HIS A 514 -24.24 -2.91 -14.01
N GLN A 515 -24.88 -2.16 -13.12
CA GLN A 515 -25.91 -1.19 -13.49
C GLN A 515 -25.38 0.07 -14.19
N GLN A 516 -24.19 0.54 -13.82
CA GLN A 516 -23.62 1.78 -14.35
C GLN A 516 -22.62 1.54 -15.50
N TYR A 517 -21.99 0.36 -15.56
CA TYR A 517 -20.90 0.06 -16.51
C TYR A 517 -21.08 -1.25 -17.27
N GLY A 518 -22.19 -1.98 -17.08
CA GLY A 518 -22.49 -3.20 -17.83
C GLY A 518 -21.58 -4.40 -17.52
N ARG A 519 -20.87 -4.40 -16.38
CA ARG A 519 -19.94 -5.48 -16.01
C ARG A 519 -20.68 -6.74 -15.54
N GLU A 520 -20.13 -7.92 -15.86
CA GLU A 520 -20.65 -9.25 -15.49
C GLU A 520 -19.64 -10.04 -14.66
N PHE A 521 -20.09 -10.83 -13.67
CA PHE A 521 -19.27 -11.55 -12.69
C PHE A 521 -19.60 -13.03 -12.59
#